data_AF-A0A938P717-F1
#
_entry.id   AF-A0A938P717-F1
#
_cell.length_a   1.000
_cell.length_b   1.000
_cell.length_c   1.000
_cell.angle_alpha   90.00
_cell.angle_beta   90.00
_cell.angle_gamma   90.00
#
_symmetry.space_group_name_H-M   'P 1'
#
loop_
_entity.id
_entity.type
_entity.pdbx_description
1 polymer ?
#
loop_
_entity_poly.entity_id
_entity_poly.type
_entity_poly.pdbx_seq_one_letter_code
_entity_poly.pdbx_strand_id
1 'polypeptide(L)'
;MKQLVMTLAAGLVATALMAEVTSVNVVGYNTATLKIGFNQVGLSFDKVTGGSMDIQEVIPGTTPGLKMGTSAGSADNIQIWNLGANKYDVYFLHNGSGKNLASLANKWVKTSTTVPASVAITPQTGFFYNNINTSNEVVQIAGQVVGTDPKTLTIPFGFNMIASPFTSDWWLNNDGPDGKVIINWATSSARKGTGAGSADNITVWNLDANKYDVYFLHNGSGKNLASLANKWVKTSTTVPANVKIAMNQGFFYVNNSSPEATLVLTTEVAPYTLE
;
A
#
# COMPACT_ATOMS: atom_id res chain seq x y z
N MET A 1 -46.54 -56.31 37.36
CA MET A 1 -47.05 -55.50 36.23
C MET A 1 -46.06 -54.34 36.07
N LYS A 2 -45.17 -54.37 35.05
CA LYS A 2 -45.31 -53.64 33.76
C LYS A 2 -45.66 -52.16 34.04
N GLN A 3 -44.92 -51.09 33.68
CA GLN A 3 -43.94 -50.76 32.63
C GLN A 3 -43.10 -49.55 33.15
N LEU A 4 -41.78 -49.51 33.01
CA LEU A 4 -40.99 -48.79 31.98
C LEU A 4 -41.40 -47.32 31.70
N VAL A 5 -40.40 -46.40 31.76
CA VAL A 5 -40.09 -45.22 30.92
C VAL A 5 -39.39 -44.17 31.82
N MET A 6 -38.06 -44.13 31.96
CA MET A 6 -37.02 -43.54 31.09
C MET A 6 -37.14 -42.01 30.86
N THR A 7 -36.15 -41.29 31.42
CA THR A 7 -35.42 -40.12 30.86
C THR A 7 -36.00 -38.70 30.99
N LEU A 8 -35.34 -37.84 31.79
CA LEU A 8 -35.01 -36.40 31.62
C LEU A 8 -34.62 -35.87 33.03
N ALA A 9 -33.58 -35.09 33.32
CA ALA A 9 -32.57 -34.41 32.53
C ALA A 9 -31.35 -34.20 33.46
N ALA A 10 -30.19 -34.73 33.11
CA ALA A 10 -28.91 -34.25 33.64
C ALA A 10 -28.54 -32.97 32.87
N GLY A 11 -29.32 -31.92 33.09
CA GLY A 11 -29.16 -30.63 32.44
C GLY A 11 -28.57 -29.62 33.40
N LEU A 12 -27.32 -29.83 33.82
CA LEU A 12 -26.53 -28.84 34.56
C LEU A 12 -25.11 -29.37 34.69
N VAL A 13 -24.27 -29.19 33.67
CA VAL A 13 -22.85 -28.80 33.74
C VAL A 13 -22.40 -28.58 32.28
N ALA A 14 -21.63 -27.51 32.06
CA ALA A 14 -20.93 -27.13 30.82
C ALA A 14 -21.66 -26.16 29.87
N THR A 15 -22.16 -25.05 30.40
CA THR A 15 -21.85 -23.78 29.73
C THR A 15 -20.39 -23.45 30.02
N ALA A 16 -19.48 -24.17 29.37
CA ALA A 16 -18.16 -23.60 29.13
C ALA A 16 -18.43 -22.35 28.30
N LEU A 17 -18.27 -21.18 28.91
CA LEU A 17 -18.03 -19.95 28.18
C LEU A 17 -16.86 -20.27 27.27
N MET A 18 -17.14 -20.66 26.03
CA MET A 18 -16.15 -20.57 24.96
C MET A 18 -15.90 -19.07 24.87
N ALA A 19 -14.89 -18.61 25.60
CA ALA A 19 -14.25 -17.36 25.29
C ALA A 19 -13.86 -17.50 23.83
N GLU A 20 -14.66 -16.90 22.96
CA GLU A 20 -14.30 -16.77 21.56
C GLU A 20 -12.95 -16.09 21.57
N VAL A 21 -11.90 -16.84 21.24
CA VAL A 21 -10.59 -16.25 20.99
C VAL A 21 -10.74 -15.55 19.65
N THR A 22 -11.36 -14.38 19.66
CA THR A 22 -11.29 -13.46 18.53
C THR A 22 -9.81 -13.13 18.42
N SER A 23 -9.15 -13.64 17.38
CA SER A 23 -7.81 -13.21 17.07
C SER A 23 -7.88 -11.70 16.84
N VAL A 24 -7.38 -10.91 17.80
CA VAL A 24 -7.42 -9.44 17.73
C VAL A 24 -6.59 -8.96 16.53
N ASN A 25 -5.62 -9.77 16.10
CA ASN A 25 -4.75 -9.49 14.96
C ASN A 25 -4.90 -10.59 13.91
N VAL A 26 -5.36 -10.21 12.70
CA VAL A 26 -5.27 -11.08 11.52
C VAL A 26 -3.90 -10.83 10.89
N VAL A 27 -3.00 -11.80 10.98
CA VAL A 27 -1.70 -11.74 10.31
C VAL A 27 -1.90 -12.17 8.85
N GLY A 28 -1.44 -11.33 7.93
CA GLY A 28 -1.45 -11.61 6.50
C GLY A 28 -0.03 -11.64 5.93
N TYR A 29 0.10 -12.29 4.79
CA TYR A 29 1.28 -12.23 3.94
C TYR A 29 0.82 -11.99 2.51
N ASN A 30 1.55 -11.17 1.78
CA ASN A 30 1.39 -11.03 0.35
C ASN A 30 2.73 -11.21 -0.35
N THR A 31 2.65 -11.75 -1.56
CA THR A 31 3.79 -11.96 -2.42
C THR A 31 3.75 -10.94 -3.55
N ALA A 32 4.78 -10.10 -3.66
CA ALA A 32 4.93 -9.15 -4.75
C ALA A 32 6.03 -9.64 -5.71
N THR A 33 5.73 -9.65 -7.00
CA THR A 33 6.76 -9.87 -8.03
C THR A 33 7.38 -8.53 -8.42
N LEU A 34 8.67 -8.36 -8.12
CA LEU A 34 9.44 -7.16 -8.45
C LEU A 34 10.17 -7.39 -9.78
N LYS A 35 9.79 -6.64 -10.81
CA LYS A 35 10.45 -6.68 -12.11
C LYS A 35 11.85 -6.10 -12.01
N ILE A 36 12.73 -6.48 -12.92
CA ILE A 36 14.06 -5.85 -13.07
C ILE A 36 13.88 -4.34 -13.21
N GLY A 37 14.68 -3.56 -12.48
CA GLY A 37 14.60 -2.11 -12.43
C GLY A 37 13.58 -1.60 -11.39
N PHE A 38 12.99 -0.44 -11.67
CA PHE A 38 12.12 0.27 -10.73
C PHE A 38 10.71 -0.31 -10.64
N ASN A 39 10.24 -0.49 -9.41
CA ASN A 39 8.90 -0.93 -9.04
C ASN A 39 8.31 0.06 -8.04
N GLN A 40 7.04 0.46 -8.21
CA GLN A 40 6.32 1.20 -7.18
C GLN A 40 5.66 0.22 -6.22
N VAL A 41 6.18 0.17 -5.01
CA VAL A 41 5.70 -0.72 -3.94
C VAL A 41 4.98 0.13 -2.89
N GLY A 42 3.99 -0.47 -2.26
CA GLY A 42 3.18 0.14 -1.22
C GLY A 42 3.05 -0.78 -0.03
N LEU A 43 3.02 -0.20 1.17
CA LEU A 43 2.78 -0.96 2.39
C LEU A 43 1.29 -0.93 2.78
N SER A 44 0.65 -2.10 2.73
CA SER A 44 -0.77 -2.30 3.10
C SER A 44 -0.95 -3.08 4.40
N PHE A 45 0.12 -3.24 5.19
CA PHE A 45 0.11 -3.97 6.46
C PHE A 45 0.63 -3.09 7.58
N ASP A 46 0.04 -3.23 8.76
CA ASP A 46 0.60 -2.77 10.03
C ASP A 46 1.66 -3.76 10.53
N LYS A 47 2.52 -3.30 11.43
CA LYS A 47 3.29 -4.21 12.29
C LYS A 47 2.31 -5.10 13.08
N VAL A 48 2.71 -6.32 13.44
CA VAL A 48 1.87 -7.25 14.26
C VAL A 48 1.53 -6.68 15.65
N THR A 49 2.22 -5.62 16.08
CA THR A 49 1.93 -4.86 17.31
C THR A 49 1.20 -3.53 17.05
N GLY A 50 0.75 -3.30 15.82
CA GLY A 50 0.18 -2.05 15.32
C GLY A 50 1.22 -1.03 14.83
N GLY A 51 0.83 -0.22 13.84
CA GLY A 51 1.58 0.93 13.36
C GLY A 51 2.66 0.61 12.32
N SER A 52 3.68 1.46 12.27
CA SER A 52 4.76 1.39 11.27
C SER A 52 5.67 0.19 11.45
N MET A 53 6.20 -0.32 10.33
CA MET A 53 7.25 -1.33 10.31
C MET A 53 8.61 -0.68 10.02
N ASP A 54 9.66 -1.21 10.62
CA ASP A 54 11.02 -0.78 10.28
C ASP A 54 11.36 -1.27 8.86
N ILE A 55 12.17 -0.53 8.09
CA ILE A 55 12.62 -0.96 6.76
C ILE A 55 13.26 -2.36 6.76
N GLN A 56 13.92 -2.76 7.86
CA GLN A 56 14.47 -4.11 8.01
C GLN A 56 13.38 -5.19 8.11
N GLU A 57 12.15 -4.83 8.47
CA GLU A 57 11.00 -5.73 8.61
C GLU A 57 10.14 -5.77 7.34
N VAL A 58 10.04 -4.67 6.59
CA VAL A 58 9.17 -4.58 5.40
C VAL A 58 9.63 -5.51 4.28
N ILE A 59 10.93 -5.48 3.95
CA ILE A 59 11.58 -6.46 3.07
C ILE A 59 12.82 -6.94 3.83
N PRO A 60 12.76 -8.03 4.59
CA PRO A 60 13.91 -8.49 5.35
C PRO A 60 15.11 -8.73 4.44
N GLY A 61 16.29 -8.22 4.79
CA GLY A 61 17.50 -8.38 3.98
C GLY A 61 17.96 -9.83 3.80
N THR A 62 17.38 -10.76 4.55
CA THR A 62 17.55 -12.22 4.42
C THR A 62 16.57 -12.86 3.45
N THR A 63 15.71 -12.07 2.79
CA THR A 63 14.77 -12.58 1.79
C THR A 63 15.54 -13.23 0.65
N PRO A 64 15.19 -14.46 0.22
CA PRO A 64 15.88 -15.12 -0.88
C PRO A 64 15.80 -14.31 -2.17
N GLY A 65 16.90 -14.27 -2.91
CA GLY A 65 16.97 -13.64 -4.22
C GLY A 65 17.40 -12.18 -4.21
N LEU A 66 17.44 -11.49 -3.06
CA LEU A 66 17.93 -10.12 -2.99
C LEU A 66 19.42 -10.02 -3.34
N LYS A 67 19.79 -8.95 -4.04
CA LYS A 67 21.16 -8.60 -4.38
C LYS A 67 21.75 -7.61 -3.40
N MET A 68 22.80 -8.06 -2.72
CA MET A 68 23.60 -7.22 -1.84
C MET A 68 24.77 -6.57 -2.58
N GLY A 69 25.26 -5.45 -2.06
CA GLY A 69 26.45 -4.78 -2.56
C GLY A 69 27.03 -3.77 -1.57
N THR A 70 28.02 -3.01 -2.01
CA THR A 70 28.67 -1.96 -1.19
C THR A 70 28.11 -0.56 -1.49
N SER A 71 27.20 -0.44 -2.46
CA SER A 71 26.53 0.80 -2.84
C SER A 71 25.17 0.56 -3.49
N ALA A 72 24.34 1.60 -3.54
CA ALA A 72 23.03 1.56 -4.20
C ALA A 72 23.09 1.29 -5.72
N GLY A 73 24.23 1.52 -6.38
CA GLY A 73 24.40 1.19 -7.80
C GLY A 73 24.69 -0.30 -8.06
N SER A 74 25.03 -1.04 -7.02
CA SER A 74 25.46 -2.45 -7.09
C SER A 74 24.53 -3.42 -6.37
N ALA A 75 23.57 -2.91 -5.61
CA ALA A 75 22.68 -3.64 -4.72
C ALA A 75 21.24 -3.21 -4.98
N ASP A 76 20.29 -4.08 -4.62
CA ASP A 76 18.90 -3.65 -4.57
C ASP A 76 18.76 -2.45 -3.64
N ASN A 77 17.86 -1.53 -3.99
CA ASN A 77 17.65 -0.32 -3.23
C ASN A 77 16.19 0.08 -3.11
N ILE A 78 15.85 0.60 -1.95
CA ILE A 78 14.56 1.18 -1.59
C ILE A 78 14.72 2.70 -1.59
N GLN A 79 13.81 3.40 -2.25
CA GLN A 79 13.80 4.86 -2.29
C GLN A 79 12.51 5.39 -1.70
N ILE A 80 12.63 6.15 -0.62
CA ILE A 80 11.50 6.72 0.12
C ILE A 80 11.51 8.22 -0.13
N TRP A 81 10.37 8.77 -0.55
CA TRP A 81 10.24 10.20 -0.80
C TRP A 81 10.25 10.97 0.52
N ASN A 82 11.24 11.84 0.71
CA ASN A 82 11.35 12.71 1.87
C ASN A 82 10.75 14.08 1.54
N LEU A 83 9.52 14.30 2.00
CA LEU A 83 8.77 15.55 1.77
C LEU A 83 9.53 16.78 2.30
N GLY A 84 10.11 16.70 3.50
CA GLY A 84 10.83 17.82 4.11
C GLY A 84 12.10 18.22 3.36
N ALA A 85 12.72 17.29 2.64
CA ALA A 85 13.92 17.55 1.84
C ALA A 85 13.66 17.62 0.33
N ASN A 86 12.42 17.41 -0.11
CA ASN A 86 11.98 17.36 -1.51
C ASN A 86 12.89 16.47 -2.39
N LYS A 87 13.27 15.30 -1.87
CA LYS A 87 14.17 14.34 -2.54
C LYS A 87 13.93 12.92 -2.06
N TYR A 88 14.50 11.95 -2.75
CA TYR A 88 14.55 10.57 -2.27
C TYR A 88 15.66 10.34 -1.25
N ASP A 89 15.31 9.69 -0.14
CA ASP A 89 16.26 8.97 0.69
C ASP A 89 16.43 7.57 0.12
N VAL A 90 17.68 7.19 -0.19
CA VAL A 90 18.02 5.91 -0.82
C VAL A 90 18.66 4.99 0.22
N TYR A 91 18.14 3.77 0.30
CA TYR A 91 18.58 2.71 1.18
C TYR A 91 18.95 1.49 0.34
N PHE A 92 20.10 0.87 0.59
CA PHE A 92 20.56 -0.26 -0.21
C PHE A 92 20.94 -1.44 0.68
N LEU A 93 20.81 -2.66 0.16
CA LEU A 93 21.10 -3.87 0.90
C LEU A 93 22.61 -4.12 0.95
N HIS A 94 23.21 -3.98 2.14
CA HIS A 94 24.66 -4.03 2.28
C HIS A 94 25.18 -5.47 2.40
N ASN A 95 26.29 -5.79 1.73
CA ASN A 95 26.88 -7.15 1.73
C ASN A 95 27.88 -7.41 2.86
N GLY A 96 28.12 -6.42 3.71
CA GLY A 96 29.06 -6.47 4.85
C GLY A 96 30.54 -6.36 4.47
N SER A 97 30.87 -6.17 3.20
CA SER A 97 32.25 -6.04 2.74
C SER A 97 32.83 -4.67 3.13
N GLY A 98 34.07 -4.67 3.62
CA GLY A 98 34.79 -3.46 4.03
C GLY A 98 35.28 -3.54 5.48
N LYS A 99 36.19 -2.63 5.84
CA LYS A 99 36.78 -2.59 7.18
C LYS A 99 35.71 -2.25 8.22
N ASN A 100 35.48 -3.15 9.17
CA ASN A 100 34.51 -3.01 10.26
C ASN A 100 33.03 -2.95 9.82
N LEU A 101 32.69 -3.48 8.64
CA LEU A 101 31.31 -3.44 8.10
C LEU A 101 30.57 -4.77 8.12
N ALA A 102 31.17 -5.84 8.67
CA ALA A 102 30.58 -7.18 8.66
C ALA A 102 29.18 -7.24 9.31
N SER A 103 28.91 -6.41 10.31
CA SER A 103 27.60 -6.30 10.97
C SER A 103 26.50 -5.72 10.09
N LEU A 104 26.85 -5.12 8.94
CA LEU A 104 25.89 -4.57 7.97
C LEU A 104 25.42 -5.62 6.94
N ALA A 105 25.99 -6.83 6.95
CA ALA A 105 25.52 -7.89 6.05
C ALA A 105 24.02 -8.15 6.23
N ASN A 106 23.28 -8.18 5.11
CA ASN A 106 21.82 -8.35 5.09
C ASN A 106 21.03 -7.22 5.78
N LYS A 107 21.60 -6.01 5.88
CA LYS A 107 20.92 -4.83 6.43
C LYS A 107 20.72 -3.79 5.35
N TRP A 108 19.54 -3.17 5.34
CA TRP A 108 19.33 -1.93 4.57
C TRP A 108 20.11 -0.80 5.24
N VAL A 109 20.88 -0.07 4.46
CA VAL A 109 21.73 1.04 4.92
C VAL A 109 21.44 2.26 4.07
N LYS A 110 21.30 3.43 4.70
CA LYS A 110 21.10 4.68 3.96
C LYS A 110 22.39 5.03 3.20
N THR A 111 22.28 5.50 1.95
CA THR A 111 23.44 5.95 1.17
C THR A 111 24.28 6.94 1.99
N SER A 112 25.61 6.78 1.92
CA SER A 112 26.60 7.58 2.66
C SER A 112 26.58 7.39 4.19
N THR A 113 25.97 6.32 4.70
CA THR A 113 26.02 5.95 6.12
C THR A 113 26.60 4.54 6.29
N THR A 114 27.04 4.22 7.51
CA THR A 114 27.59 2.90 7.89
C THR A 114 26.84 2.30 9.07
N VAL A 115 25.56 2.63 9.21
CA VAL A 115 24.68 2.13 10.26
C VAL A 115 23.44 1.52 9.60
N PRO A 116 22.88 0.42 10.15
CA PRO A 116 21.60 -0.09 9.69
C PRO A 116 20.55 1.01 9.75
N ALA A 117 19.78 1.16 8.68
CA ALA A 117 18.68 2.09 8.65
C ALA A 117 17.57 1.62 9.61
N SER A 118 16.92 2.59 10.24
CA SER A 118 15.80 2.37 11.16
C SER A 118 14.58 3.22 10.77
N VAL A 119 14.38 3.43 9.46
CA VAL A 119 13.27 4.25 8.98
C VAL A 119 11.97 3.49 9.17
N ALA A 120 11.01 4.13 9.83
CA ALA A 120 9.68 3.61 10.03
C ALA A 120 8.83 3.87 8.79
N ILE A 121 8.27 2.81 8.20
CA ILE A 121 7.37 2.83 7.06
C ILE A 121 5.97 2.56 7.59
N THR A 122 5.10 3.56 7.55
CA THR A 122 3.70 3.41 7.95
C THR A 122 2.91 2.72 6.82
N PRO A 123 1.81 2.01 7.15
CA PRO A 123 0.82 1.69 6.13
C PRO A 123 0.43 2.95 5.36
N GLN A 124 0.09 2.81 4.08
CA GLN A 124 -0.17 3.91 3.12
C GLN A 124 1.09 4.60 2.56
N THR A 125 2.28 4.24 3.03
CA THR A 125 3.52 4.73 2.42
C THR A 125 3.78 3.97 1.13
N GLY A 126 3.93 4.71 0.02
CA GLY A 126 4.52 4.19 -1.20
C GLY A 126 6.04 4.40 -1.19
N PHE A 127 6.79 3.52 -1.81
CA PHE A 127 8.23 3.61 -2.02
C PHE A 127 8.63 2.99 -3.36
N PHE A 128 9.79 3.37 -3.89
CA PHE A 128 10.38 2.61 -4.99
C PHE A 128 11.21 1.47 -4.45
N TYR A 129 11.13 0.34 -5.13
CA TYR A 129 12.13 -0.72 -5.06
C TYR A 129 12.81 -0.84 -6.41
N ASN A 130 14.13 -0.78 -6.43
CA ASN A 130 14.93 -1.02 -7.61
C ASN A 130 15.61 -2.38 -7.51
N ASN A 131 15.13 -3.32 -8.32
CA ASN A 131 15.70 -4.64 -8.50
C ASN A 131 16.92 -4.53 -9.43
N ILE A 132 18.13 -4.67 -8.87
CA ILE A 132 19.41 -4.61 -9.59
C ILE A 132 19.86 -6.00 -10.07
N ASN A 133 19.06 -7.05 -9.83
CA ASN A 133 19.28 -8.37 -10.40
C ASN A 133 18.97 -8.42 -11.91
N THR A 134 19.36 -9.53 -12.51
CA THR A 134 19.11 -9.83 -13.93
C THR A 134 17.82 -10.63 -14.15
N SER A 135 17.03 -10.81 -13.10
CA SER A 135 15.75 -11.55 -13.13
C SER A 135 14.74 -10.88 -12.22
N ASN A 136 13.45 -11.13 -12.47
CA ASN A 136 12.41 -10.72 -11.54
C ASN A 136 12.60 -11.41 -10.19
N GLU A 137 12.23 -10.73 -9.13
CA GLU A 137 12.29 -11.21 -7.76
C GLU A 137 10.89 -11.38 -7.20
N VAL A 138 10.79 -12.24 -6.19
CA VAL A 138 9.56 -12.47 -5.45
C VAL A 138 9.83 -12.12 -4.00
N VAL A 139 9.23 -11.04 -3.52
CA VAL A 139 9.34 -10.63 -2.12
C VAL A 139 8.06 -10.94 -1.38
N GLN A 140 8.19 -11.36 -0.13
CA GLN A 140 7.08 -11.53 0.78
C GLN A 140 7.04 -10.35 1.74
N ILE A 141 5.89 -9.68 1.77
CA ILE A 141 5.60 -8.61 2.74
C ILE A 141 4.59 -9.21 3.72
N ALA A 142 4.97 -9.25 4.99
CA ALA A 142 4.15 -9.81 6.06
C ALA A 142 3.86 -8.75 7.12
N GLY A 143 2.68 -8.85 7.72
CA GLY A 143 2.27 -7.97 8.80
C GLY A 143 0.84 -8.24 9.24
N GLN A 144 0.29 -7.37 10.06
CA GLN A 144 -1.11 -7.40 10.43
C GLN A 144 -1.95 -6.67 9.39
N VAL A 145 -3.08 -7.27 9.00
CA VAL A 145 -4.08 -6.62 8.17
C VAL A 145 -4.58 -5.38 8.89
N VAL A 146 -4.50 -4.23 8.23
CA VAL A 146 -5.04 -2.98 8.77
C VAL A 146 -6.54 -3.19 9.00
N GLY A 147 -7.04 -2.82 10.19
CA GLY A 147 -8.45 -3.00 10.55
C GLY A 147 -9.41 -2.34 9.56
N THR A 148 -10.68 -2.75 9.61
CA THR A 148 -11.72 -2.33 8.63
C THR A 148 -12.18 -0.88 8.78
N ASP A 149 -11.80 -0.21 9.87
CA ASP A 149 -12.18 1.17 10.14
C ASP A 149 -11.69 2.15 9.04
N PRO A 150 -12.50 3.15 8.68
CA PRO A 150 -12.07 4.22 7.81
C PRO A 150 -10.75 4.86 8.26
N LYS A 151 -9.82 5.04 7.32
CA LYS A 151 -8.55 5.74 7.54
C LYS A 151 -8.61 7.11 6.89
N THR A 152 -8.09 8.11 7.59
CA THR A 152 -7.93 9.46 7.04
C THR A 152 -6.48 9.64 6.63
N LEU A 153 -6.26 9.94 5.36
CA LEU A 153 -4.96 10.32 4.82
C LEU A 153 -4.96 11.83 4.57
N THR A 154 -4.03 12.51 5.22
CA THR A 154 -3.76 13.93 4.94
C THR A 154 -2.59 13.99 3.96
N ILE A 155 -2.82 14.59 2.81
CA ILE A 155 -1.84 14.69 1.72
C ILE A 155 -1.37 16.14 1.62
N PRO A 156 -0.11 16.41 1.97
CA PRO A 156 0.50 17.73 1.81
C PRO A 156 0.44 18.24 0.37
N PHE A 157 0.45 19.55 0.20
CA PHE A 157 0.55 20.17 -1.13
C PHE A 157 1.82 19.70 -1.87
N GLY A 158 1.69 19.44 -3.16
CA GLY A 158 2.78 18.98 -4.01
C GLY A 158 2.83 17.46 -4.17
N PHE A 159 4.03 16.94 -4.35
CA PHE A 159 4.28 15.56 -4.76
C PHE A 159 4.38 14.61 -3.57
N ASN A 160 3.56 13.55 -3.60
CA ASN A 160 3.49 12.55 -2.55
C ASN A 160 3.54 11.15 -3.17
N MET A 161 4.18 10.20 -2.48
CA MET A 161 4.13 8.79 -2.85
C MET A 161 3.35 8.02 -1.80
N ILE A 162 2.22 7.46 -2.21
CA ILE A 162 1.24 6.86 -1.32
C ILE A 162 0.88 5.46 -1.82
N ALA A 163 0.23 4.69 -0.95
CA ALA A 163 -0.26 3.35 -1.22
C ALA A 163 -1.62 3.15 -0.58
N SER A 164 -2.33 2.09 -0.99
CA SER A 164 -3.52 1.66 -0.27
C SER A 164 -3.14 1.15 1.13
N PRO A 165 -3.88 1.52 2.19
CA PRO A 165 -3.76 0.89 3.50
C PRO A 165 -4.34 -0.52 3.54
N PHE A 166 -5.14 -0.91 2.54
CA PHE A 166 -5.96 -2.10 2.61
C PHE A 166 -5.41 -3.24 1.77
N THR A 167 -5.62 -4.47 2.24
CA THR A 167 -5.10 -5.71 1.65
C THR A 167 -5.97 -6.20 0.49
N SER A 168 -6.36 -5.29 -0.40
CA SER A 168 -7.11 -5.59 -1.61
C SER A 168 -6.76 -4.62 -2.72
N ASP A 169 -6.94 -5.07 -3.96
CA ASP A 169 -6.93 -4.16 -5.10
C ASP A 169 -8.04 -3.11 -4.97
N TRP A 170 -7.87 -1.97 -5.63
CA TRP A 170 -8.90 -0.95 -5.68
C TRP A 170 -8.94 -0.20 -7.01
N TRP A 171 -10.13 0.25 -7.35
CA TRP A 171 -10.38 0.99 -8.58
C TRP A 171 -10.27 2.49 -8.32
N LEU A 172 -9.65 3.22 -9.26
CA LEU A 172 -9.65 4.68 -9.18
C LEU A 172 -11.07 5.26 -9.27
N ASN A 173 -11.96 4.63 -10.03
CA ASN A 173 -13.34 5.04 -10.24
C ASN A 173 -14.33 3.94 -9.83
N ASN A 174 -15.55 4.36 -9.46
CA ASN A 174 -16.66 3.47 -9.04
C ASN A 174 -17.25 2.60 -10.15
N ASP A 175 -16.83 2.81 -11.39
CA ASP A 175 -17.33 2.08 -12.55
C ASP A 175 -16.48 0.82 -12.86
N GLY A 176 -15.59 0.42 -11.94
CA GLY A 176 -14.88 -0.86 -12.06
C GLY A 176 -15.87 -2.03 -12.04
N PRO A 177 -15.57 -3.17 -12.72
CA PRO A 177 -16.47 -4.33 -12.84
C PRO A 177 -16.96 -4.89 -11.50
N ASP A 178 -16.25 -4.62 -10.42
CA ASP A 178 -16.58 -5.11 -9.08
C ASP A 178 -17.25 -4.06 -8.18
N GLY A 179 -17.42 -2.80 -8.65
CA GLY A 179 -18.08 -1.71 -7.91
C GLY A 179 -17.33 -1.19 -6.67
N LYS A 180 -16.09 -1.63 -6.45
CA LYS A 180 -15.34 -1.42 -5.21
C LYS A 180 -14.54 -0.12 -5.24
N VAL A 181 -14.89 0.83 -4.39
CA VAL A 181 -14.16 2.10 -4.22
C VAL A 181 -13.73 2.30 -2.78
N ILE A 182 -12.43 2.58 -2.61
CA ILE A 182 -11.87 2.94 -1.31
C ILE A 182 -12.13 4.42 -0.97
N ILE A 183 -12.27 5.31 -1.97
CA ILE A 183 -12.38 6.77 -1.76
C ILE A 183 -13.56 7.35 -2.52
N ASN A 184 -14.52 7.94 -1.80
CA ASN A 184 -15.58 8.72 -2.43
C ASN A 184 -15.06 10.10 -2.90
N TRP A 185 -14.68 10.20 -4.17
CA TRP A 185 -14.15 11.42 -4.77
C TRP A 185 -15.17 12.57 -4.90
N ALA A 186 -16.47 12.28 -4.78
CA ALA A 186 -17.48 13.33 -4.76
C ALA A 186 -17.40 14.16 -3.48
N THR A 187 -17.12 13.51 -2.34
CA THR A 187 -17.06 14.12 -1.01
C THR A 187 -15.65 14.36 -0.49
N SER A 188 -14.61 13.93 -1.22
CA SER A 188 -13.23 14.23 -0.85
C SER A 188 -12.88 15.70 -1.09
N SER A 189 -11.84 16.17 -0.40
CA SER A 189 -11.33 17.54 -0.60
C SER A 189 -10.36 17.65 -1.80
N ALA A 190 -10.27 16.61 -2.64
CA ALA A 190 -9.37 16.60 -3.79
C ALA A 190 -9.76 17.68 -4.80
N ARG A 191 -8.77 18.39 -5.34
CA ARG A 191 -8.98 19.43 -6.34
C ARG A 191 -9.38 18.81 -7.68
N LYS A 192 -10.48 19.32 -8.24
CA LYS A 192 -11.05 18.89 -9.51
C LYS A 192 -10.74 19.93 -10.59
N GLY A 193 -10.53 19.48 -11.83
CA GLY A 193 -10.22 20.39 -12.95
C GLY A 193 -10.54 19.78 -14.30
N THR A 194 -10.15 20.46 -15.38
CA THR A 194 -10.32 20.00 -16.77
C THR A 194 -9.05 19.39 -17.35
N GLY A 195 -7.97 19.33 -16.57
CA GLY A 195 -6.70 18.72 -16.97
C GLY A 195 -5.74 18.54 -15.79
N ALA A 196 -4.67 17.76 -16.01
CA ALA A 196 -3.69 17.41 -14.97
C ALA A 196 -2.96 18.62 -14.34
N GLY A 197 -2.85 19.74 -15.05
CA GLY A 197 -2.25 20.97 -14.52
C GLY A 197 -3.15 21.80 -13.60
N SER A 198 -4.46 21.52 -13.57
CA SER A 198 -5.45 22.29 -12.78
C SER A 198 -6.22 21.45 -11.76
N ALA A 199 -6.07 20.12 -11.81
CA ALA A 199 -6.65 19.14 -10.89
C ALA A 199 -5.56 18.42 -10.11
N ASP A 200 -5.92 17.73 -9.03
CA ASP A 200 -5.05 16.71 -8.45
C ASP A 200 -4.81 15.60 -9.48
N ASN A 201 -3.61 15.03 -9.45
CA ASN A 201 -3.22 14.00 -10.38
C ASN A 201 -2.62 12.77 -9.69
N ILE A 202 -2.93 11.61 -10.25
CA ILE A 202 -2.39 10.32 -9.85
C ILE A 202 -1.50 9.82 -10.98
N THR A 203 -0.28 9.43 -10.64
CA THR A 203 0.65 8.85 -11.60
C THR A 203 1.03 7.44 -11.17
N VAL A 204 0.76 6.48 -12.05
CA VAL A 204 0.96 5.05 -11.81
C VAL A 204 2.01 4.53 -12.78
N TRP A 205 3.01 3.82 -12.28
CA TRP A 205 3.98 3.14 -13.10
C TRP A 205 3.33 1.90 -13.74
N ASN A 206 3.23 1.93 -15.06
CA ASN A 206 2.74 0.81 -15.86
C ASN A 206 3.94 -0.07 -16.21
N LEU A 207 4.09 -1.18 -15.48
CA LEU A 207 5.21 -2.11 -15.64
C LEU A 207 5.24 -2.75 -17.04
N ASP A 208 4.09 -3.08 -17.61
CA ASP A 208 4.01 -3.74 -18.92
C ASP A 208 4.39 -2.79 -20.05
N ALA A 209 4.01 -1.51 -19.94
CA ALA A 209 4.32 -0.48 -20.93
C ALA A 209 5.62 0.29 -20.63
N ASN A 210 6.31 -0.01 -19.52
CA ASN A 210 7.51 0.65 -19.03
C ASN A 210 7.42 2.19 -19.06
N LYS A 211 6.28 2.74 -18.62
CA LYS A 211 6.01 4.18 -18.63
C LYS A 211 5.05 4.58 -17.51
N TYR A 212 4.98 5.88 -17.25
CA TYR A 212 3.96 6.43 -16.37
C TYR A 212 2.65 6.69 -17.11
N ASP A 213 1.56 6.25 -16.49
CA ASP A 213 0.23 6.70 -16.85
C ASP A 213 -0.23 7.78 -15.86
N VAL A 214 -0.67 8.93 -16.38
CA VAL A 214 -1.10 10.09 -15.59
C VAL A 214 -2.61 10.25 -15.68
N TYR A 215 -3.27 10.31 -14.54
CA TYR A 215 -4.70 10.50 -14.37
C TYR A 215 -4.99 11.78 -13.60
N PHE A 216 -6.10 12.45 -13.88
CA PHE A 216 -6.49 13.66 -13.18
C PHE A 216 -7.98 13.63 -12.81
N LEU A 217 -8.34 14.26 -11.69
CA LEU A 217 -9.72 14.25 -11.19
C LEU A 217 -10.56 15.30 -11.93
N HIS A 218 -11.52 14.86 -12.74
CA HIS A 218 -12.28 15.73 -13.63
C HIS A 218 -13.46 16.41 -12.91
N ASN A 219 -13.67 17.71 -13.16
CA ASN A 219 -14.75 18.50 -12.53
C ASN A 219 -16.10 18.43 -13.25
N GLY A 220 -16.16 17.80 -14.42
CA GLY A 220 -17.34 17.63 -15.25
C GLY A 220 -17.68 18.84 -16.13
N SER A 221 -16.87 19.90 -16.10
CA SER A 221 -17.07 21.08 -16.94
C SER A 221 -16.66 20.82 -18.40
N GLY A 222 -17.39 21.42 -19.34
CA GLY A 222 -17.19 21.26 -20.78
C GLY A 222 -18.37 20.59 -21.48
N LYS A 223 -18.43 20.72 -22.81
CA LYS A 223 -19.52 20.19 -23.63
C LYS A 223 -19.51 18.66 -23.58
N ASN A 224 -20.62 18.06 -23.12
CA ASN A 224 -20.82 16.61 -22.99
C ASN A 224 -19.87 15.90 -22.00
N LEU A 225 -19.31 16.61 -21.01
CA LEU A 225 -18.36 16.04 -20.03
C LEU A 225 -18.94 15.90 -18.61
N ALA A 226 -20.23 16.19 -18.41
CA ALA A 226 -20.86 16.13 -17.08
C ALA A 226 -20.73 14.75 -16.41
N SER A 227 -20.73 13.67 -17.20
CA SER A 227 -20.56 12.29 -16.72
C SER A 227 -19.16 12.00 -16.15
N LEU A 228 -18.18 12.88 -16.38
CA LEU A 228 -16.83 12.78 -15.85
C LEU A 228 -16.68 13.46 -14.48
N ALA A 229 -17.71 14.14 -13.96
CA ALA A 229 -17.63 14.79 -12.66
C ALA A 229 -17.23 13.79 -11.58
N ASN A 230 -16.19 14.13 -10.81
CA ASN A 230 -15.63 13.30 -9.73
C ASN A 230 -14.99 11.98 -10.20
N LYS A 231 -14.62 11.88 -11.48
CA LYS A 231 -13.95 10.70 -12.04
C LYS A 231 -12.52 11.01 -12.42
N TRP A 232 -11.62 10.06 -12.19
CA TRP A 232 -10.28 10.07 -12.71
C TRP A 232 -10.31 9.80 -14.21
N VAL A 233 -9.64 10.64 -14.98
CA VAL A 233 -9.56 10.55 -16.43
C VAL A 233 -8.09 10.48 -16.81
N LYS A 234 -7.74 9.60 -17.76
CA LYS A 234 -6.36 9.53 -18.26
C LYS A 234 -6.05 10.80 -19.04
N THR A 235 -4.84 11.33 -18.89
CA THR A 235 -4.39 12.44 -19.73
C THR A 235 -4.59 12.09 -21.21
N SER A 236 -5.10 13.05 -21.99
CA SER A 236 -5.49 12.90 -23.39
C SER A 236 -6.69 11.99 -23.70
N THR A 237 -7.53 11.65 -22.72
CA THR A 237 -8.81 10.95 -22.96
C THR A 237 -10.00 11.74 -22.39
N THR A 238 -11.20 11.34 -22.78
CA THR A 238 -12.48 11.92 -22.30
C THR A 238 -13.43 10.86 -21.76
N VAL A 239 -12.86 9.76 -21.25
CA VAL A 239 -13.61 8.64 -20.66
C VAL A 239 -13.06 8.36 -19.27
N PRO A 240 -13.89 7.93 -18.31
CA PRO A 240 -13.41 7.52 -17.00
C PRO A 240 -12.32 6.45 -17.13
N ALA A 241 -11.26 6.59 -16.35
CA ALA A 241 -10.19 5.61 -16.29
C ALA A 241 -10.74 4.30 -15.68
N ASN A 242 -10.52 3.18 -16.38
CA ASN A 242 -10.79 1.84 -15.87
C ASN A 242 -9.46 1.23 -15.37
N VAL A 243 -8.99 1.70 -14.22
CA VAL A 243 -7.66 1.38 -13.70
C VAL A 243 -7.78 0.86 -12.29
N LYS A 244 -7.15 -0.30 -12.10
CA LYS A 244 -7.01 -0.98 -10.83
C LYS A 244 -5.60 -0.76 -10.31
N ILE A 245 -5.49 -0.27 -9.08
CA ILE A 245 -4.23 -0.22 -8.34
C ILE A 245 -4.17 -1.51 -7.54
N ALA A 246 -3.14 -2.32 -7.79
CA ALA A 246 -3.02 -3.61 -7.13
C ALA A 246 -2.73 -3.42 -5.63
N MET A 247 -3.10 -4.41 -4.81
CA MET A 247 -2.62 -4.50 -3.43
C MET A 247 -1.09 -4.38 -3.40
N ASN A 248 -0.56 -3.58 -2.47
CA ASN A 248 0.88 -3.25 -2.35
C ASN A 248 1.49 -2.51 -3.55
N GLN A 249 0.68 -1.93 -4.44
CA GLN A 249 1.19 -1.00 -5.44
C GLN A 249 1.19 0.42 -4.87
N GLY A 250 2.37 1.05 -4.88
CA GLY A 250 2.50 2.47 -4.63
C GLY A 250 2.13 3.28 -5.88
N PHE A 251 1.79 4.54 -5.70
CA PHE A 251 1.59 5.48 -6.80
C PHE A 251 1.89 6.90 -6.33
N PHE A 252 2.07 7.80 -7.29
CA PHE A 252 2.21 9.21 -6.97
C PHE A 252 0.86 9.88 -6.92
N TYR A 253 0.69 10.74 -5.93
CA TYR A 253 -0.41 11.68 -5.84
C TYR A 253 0.18 13.09 -5.77
N VAL A 254 -0.18 13.93 -6.74
CA VAL A 254 0.13 15.35 -6.69
C VAL A 254 -1.11 16.08 -6.20
N ASN A 255 -0.99 16.64 -5.00
CA ASN A 255 -1.98 17.52 -4.44
C ASN A 255 -1.75 18.95 -4.98
N ASN A 256 -2.62 19.39 -5.86
CA ASN A 256 -2.68 20.75 -6.37
C ASN A 256 -3.68 21.62 -5.56
N SER A 257 -4.29 21.09 -4.51
CA SER A 257 -5.08 21.82 -3.50
C SER A 257 -4.16 22.56 -2.53
N SER A 258 -4.48 23.81 -2.24
CA SER A 258 -3.97 24.51 -1.06
C SER A 258 -5.19 24.93 -0.23
N PRO A 259 -5.31 24.52 1.05
CA PRO A 259 -4.37 23.71 1.85
C PRO A 259 -4.44 22.19 1.55
N GLU A 260 -3.79 21.37 2.39
CA GLU A 260 -3.67 19.89 2.28
C GLU A 260 -4.98 19.19 1.91
N ALA A 261 -4.89 18.11 1.12
CA ALA A 261 -6.05 17.29 0.77
C ALA A 261 -6.28 16.24 1.85
N THR A 262 -7.52 16.08 2.30
CA THR A 262 -7.96 15.02 3.21
C THR A 262 -8.73 13.97 2.41
N LEU A 263 -8.20 12.75 2.39
CA LEU A 263 -8.84 11.60 1.78
C LEU A 263 -9.32 10.65 2.87
N VAL A 264 -10.59 10.26 2.81
CA VAL A 264 -11.14 9.21 3.67
C VAL A 264 -11.13 7.92 2.87
N LEU A 265 -10.35 6.95 3.34
CA LEU A 265 -10.21 5.61 2.78
C LEU A 265 -11.07 4.66 3.60
N THR A 266 -12.00 3.97 2.95
CA THR A 266 -12.87 2.97 3.58
C THR A 266 -12.57 1.58 3.06
N THR A 267 -12.56 0.57 3.93
CA THR A 267 -12.61 -0.82 3.46
C THR A 267 -14.01 -1.11 2.96
N GLU A 268 -14.12 -1.94 1.92
CA GLU A 268 -15.42 -2.45 1.45
C GLU A 268 -15.85 -3.71 2.22
N VAL A 269 -15.09 -4.13 3.23
CA VAL A 269 -15.37 -5.37 3.94
C VAL A 269 -16.43 -5.09 5.00
N ALA A 270 -17.70 -5.29 4.62
CA ALA A 270 -18.66 -5.76 5.61
C ALA A 270 -17.99 -6.93 6.35
N PRO A 271 -17.91 -6.91 7.69
CA PRO A 271 -17.20 -7.92 8.43
C PRO A 271 -17.65 -9.29 7.94
N TYR A 272 -16.70 -10.19 7.64
CA TYR A 272 -17.01 -11.58 7.40
C TYR A 272 -17.80 -12.08 8.62
N THR A 273 -19.13 -12.17 8.50
CA THR A 273 -19.94 -12.99 9.39
C THR A 273 -19.58 -14.42 9.03
N LEU A 274 -18.77 -15.05 9.88
CA LEU A 274 -18.68 -16.49 9.92
C LEU A 274 -20.10 -16.98 10.23
N GLU A 275 -20.77 -17.56 9.23
CA GLU A 275 -21.98 -18.37 9.44
C GLU A 275 -21.61 -19.73 10.07
#